data_AF-A0A9D6VQM4-F1
#
_entry.id   AF-A0A9D6VQM4-F1
#
_cell.length_a   1.000
_cell.length_b   1.000
_cell.length_c   1.000
_cell.angle_alpha   90.00
_cell.angle_beta   90.00
_cell.angle_gamma   90.00
#
_symmetry.space_group_name_H-M   'P 1'
#
loop_
_entity.id
_entity.type
_entity.pdbx_description
1 polymer ?
#
loop_
_entity_poly.entity_id
_entity_poly.type
_entity_poly.pdbx_seq_one_letter_code
_entity_poly.pdbx_strand_id
1 'polypeptide(L)'
;IEQRIQPGLTPEKLDEALLRVKREVEDSVRTEVRHVAALFETETFEQYQERFQAIAEQANELGKAELAKYVTHRRTILDLIKKSLKQVRSDNKYPFEKVLHKMIFPMGLTSKDIFFEQQNMWVIDERLCYHTLLTSDKKLKSIDGLQGTSGREPDVCSFFYDTPIGVREPEDSTGAIVIIEFKRPGRNDYKTDPAQQIIQRFVEINQSKASDIDGRPINPTGIRYFGYLVADLTPTLKFQMEMNYHPSIDGEGYFKTLPGGNGYIEIVSYDKLITDAERRNRILFERLGLHKY
;
A
#
# COMPACT_ATOMS: atom_id res chain seq x y z
N ILE A 1 -15.70 27.34 14.62
CA ILE A 1 -15.26 27.46 13.21
C ILE A 1 -15.90 28.68 12.55
N GLU A 2 -17.22 28.90 12.70
CA GLU A 2 -17.94 30.04 12.10
C GLU A 2 -17.44 31.44 12.49
N GLN A 3 -16.78 31.61 13.63
CA GLN A 3 -16.16 32.89 14.02
C GLN A 3 -14.75 33.12 13.44
N ARG A 4 -14.11 32.11 12.84
CA ARG A 4 -12.70 32.17 12.37
C ARG A 4 -12.55 32.32 10.85
N ILE A 5 -13.64 32.19 10.09
CA ILE A 5 -13.62 32.23 8.62
C ILE A 5 -14.49 33.40 8.16
N GLN A 6 -13.93 34.30 7.34
CA GLN A 6 -14.66 35.46 6.84
C GLN A 6 -15.77 35.02 5.85
N PRO A 7 -17.00 35.54 5.99
CA PRO A 7 -18.06 35.29 5.02
C PRO A 7 -17.70 35.84 3.64
N GLY A 8 -18.09 35.14 2.56
CA GLY A 8 -17.92 35.61 1.18
C GLY A 8 -16.58 35.30 0.50
N LEU A 9 -15.80 34.37 1.06
CA LEU A 9 -14.57 33.88 0.42
C LEU A 9 -14.86 33.09 -0.86
N THR A 10 -13.96 33.20 -1.84
CA THR A 10 -13.97 32.32 -3.02
C THR A 10 -13.68 30.87 -2.59
N PRO A 11 -14.12 29.86 -3.37
CA PRO A 11 -13.91 28.45 -3.03
C PRO A 11 -12.45 28.11 -2.69
N GLU A 12 -11.47 28.64 -3.42
CA GLU A 12 -10.05 28.39 -3.17
C GLU A 12 -9.57 29.00 -1.85
N LYS A 13 -10.03 30.21 -1.51
CA LYS A 13 -9.65 30.89 -0.27
C LYS A 13 -10.35 30.31 0.95
N LEU A 14 -11.55 29.76 0.76
CA LEU A 14 -12.27 29.01 1.78
C LEU A 14 -11.53 27.71 2.11
N ASP A 15 -11.09 26.96 1.09
CA ASP A 15 -10.28 25.75 1.27
C ASP A 15 -8.96 26.04 2.00
N GLU A 16 -8.26 27.11 1.64
CA GLU A 16 -7.03 27.52 2.32
C GLU A 16 -7.27 27.90 3.79
N ALA A 17 -8.37 28.63 4.07
CA ALA A 17 -8.76 28.99 5.42
C ALA A 17 -9.13 27.76 6.26
N LEU A 18 -9.84 26.79 5.69
CA LEU A 18 -10.19 25.52 6.32
C LEU A 18 -8.94 24.67 6.61
N LEU A 19 -7.97 24.63 5.68
CA LEU A 19 -6.68 23.96 5.87
C LEU A 19 -5.85 24.57 7.01
N ARG A 20 -5.84 25.90 7.14
CA ARG A 20 -5.18 26.57 8.28
C ARG A 20 -5.85 26.23 9.60
N VAL A 21 -7.17 26.35 9.67
CA VAL A 21 -7.94 26.02 10.89
C VAL A 21 -7.73 24.55 11.26
N LYS A 22 -7.70 23.64 10.28
CA LYS A 22 -7.41 22.22 10.51
C LYS A 22 -6.02 22.03 11.12
N ARG A 23 -4.97 22.62 10.53
CA ARG A 23 -3.59 22.52 11.06
C ARG A 23 -3.48 23.08 12.48
N GLU A 24 -4.11 24.22 12.76
CA GLU A 24 -4.10 24.79 14.11
C GLU A 24 -4.68 23.84 15.16
N VAL A 25 -5.78 23.15 14.82
CA VAL A 25 -6.43 22.18 15.72
C VAL A 25 -5.57 20.91 15.87
N GLU A 26 -4.99 20.41 14.77
CA GLU A 26 -4.07 19.25 14.83
C GLU A 26 -2.83 19.54 15.69
N ASP A 27 -2.27 20.74 15.54
CA ASP A 27 -1.10 21.19 16.30
C ASP A 27 -1.43 21.41 17.78
N SER A 28 -2.62 21.93 18.11
CA SER A 28 -3.04 22.04 19.52
C SER A 28 -3.23 20.66 20.17
N VAL A 29 -3.87 19.71 19.49
CA VAL A 29 -4.05 18.34 20.00
C VAL A 29 -2.70 17.65 20.21
N ARG A 30 -1.78 17.74 19.25
CA ARG A 30 -0.45 17.15 19.37
C ARG A 30 0.37 17.75 20.52
N THR A 31 0.19 19.05 20.76
CA THR A 31 0.87 19.77 21.84
C THR A 31 0.33 19.34 23.20
N GLU A 32 -0.99 19.22 23.34
CA GLU A 32 -1.63 18.73 24.57
C GLU A 32 -1.24 17.28 24.89
N VAL A 33 -1.21 16.39 23.89
CA VAL A 33 -0.78 14.99 24.07
C VAL A 33 0.66 14.91 24.58
N ARG A 34 1.58 15.72 24.02
CA ARG A 34 2.97 15.81 24.50
C ARG A 34 3.06 16.36 25.93
N HIS A 35 2.21 17.34 26.26
CA HIS A 35 2.18 17.94 27.59
C HIS A 35 1.70 16.92 28.64
N VAL A 36 0.68 16.12 28.33
CA VAL A 36 0.19 15.05 29.22
C VAL A 36 1.18 13.89 29.35
N ALA A 37 1.89 13.53 28.28
CA ALA A 37 2.97 12.54 28.38
C ALA A 37 4.11 12.99 29.31
N ALA A 38 4.39 14.31 29.37
CA ALA A 38 5.40 14.88 30.26
C ALA A 38 4.95 14.96 31.74
N LEU A 39 3.65 14.96 32.01
CA LEU A 39 3.08 14.97 33.37
C LEU A 39 3.07 13.58 34.04
N PHE A 40 3.40 12.53 33.28
CA PHE A 40 3.50 11.14 33.75
C PHE A 40 4.52 10.95 34.89
N GLU A 41 5.51 11.85 35.00
CA GLU A 41 6.50 11.81 36.08
C GLU A 41 6.00 12.48 37.38
N THR A 42 4.86 13.20 37.36
CA THR A 42 4.44 14.09 38.47
C THR A 42 3.02 13.86 39.00
N GLU A 43 2.13 13.19 38.25
CA GLU A 43 0.73 12.95 38.65
C GLU A 43 0.44 11.47 38.96
N THR A 44 -0.64 11.18 39.69
CA THR A 44 -1.07 9.79 39.91
C THR A 44 -1.70 9.21 38.64
N PHE A 45 -1.68 7.88 38.51
CA PHE A 45 -2.21 7.18 37.34
C PHE A 45 -3.70 7.47 37.09
N GLU A 46 -4.51 7.63 38.15
CA GLU A 46 -5.94 7.97 38.01
C GLU A 46 -6.15 9.38 37.41
N GLN A 47 -5.35 10.37 37.82
CA GLN A 47 -5.45 11.75 37.31
C GLN A 47 -5.00 11.84 35.84
N TYR A 48 -3.95 11.09 35.50
CA TYR A 48 -3.51 10.92 34.12
C TYR A 48 -4.61 10.28 33.26
N GLN A 49 -5.28 9.24 33.77
CA GLN A 49 -6.34 8.53 33.04
C GLN A 49 -7.54 9.43 32.74
N GLU A 50 -7.99 10.24 33.70
CA GLU A 50 -9.09 11.19 33.50
C GLU A 50 -8.74 12.29 32.47
N ARG A 51 -7.53 12.86 32.55
CA ARG A 51 -7.07 13.88 31.59
C ARG A 51 -6.86 13.30 30.20
N PHE A 52 -6.25 12.11 30.12
CA PHE A 52 -6.12 11.38 28.86
C PHE A 52 -7.49 11.11 28.25
N GLN A 53 -8.49 10.72 29.05
CA GLN A 53 -9.84 10.47 28.57
C GLN A 53 -10.52 11.74 28.04
N ALA A 54 -10.38 12.88 28.71
CA ALA A 54 -10.92 14.17 28.24
C ALA A 54 -10.25 14.66 26.94
N ILE A 55 -8.92 14.53 26.82
CA ILE A 55 -8.18 14.88 25.60
C ILE A 55 -8.48 13.88 24.49
N ALA A 56 -8.56 12.59 24.80
CA ALA A 56 -8.94 11.56 23.86
C ALA A 56 -10.37 11.78 23.35
N GLU A 57 -11.29 12.32 24.16
CA GLU A 57 -12.65 12.72 23.76
C GLU A 57 -12.67 13.96 22.86
N GLN A 58 -11.82 14.97 23.10
CA GLN A 58 -11.70 16.14 22.21
C GLN A 58 -10.97 15.83 20.90
N ALA A 59 -9.87 15.08 20.97
CA ALA A 59 -9.17 14.54 19.81
C ALA A 59 -10.04 13.52 19.04
N ASN A 60 -11.02 12.91 19.71
CA ASN A 60 -11.89 11.88 19.17
C ASN A 60 -12.67 12.38 17.96
N GLU A 61 -13.29 13.55 18.03
CA GLU A 61 -14.21 13.98 16.97
C GLU A 61 -13.47 14.35 15.69
N LEU A 62 -12.31 15.01 15.79
CA LEU A 62 -11.47 15.28 14.62
C LEU A 62 -10.81 14.00 14.10
N GLY A 63 -10.28 13.15 14.98
CA GLY A 63 -9.67 11.88 14.61
C GLY A 63 -10.67 10.90 13.97
N LYS A 64 -11.90 10.84 14.49
CA LYS A 64 -13.01 10.08 13.90
C LYS A 64 -13.38 10.63 12.53
N ALA A 65 -13.43 11.96 12.36
CA ALA A 65 -13.74 12.56 11.07
C ALA A 65 -12.67 12.26 10.01
N GLU A 66 -11.38 12.36 10.36
CA GLU A 66 -10.28 12.01 9.44
C GLU A 66 -10.24 10.51 9.14
N LEU A 67 -10.48 9.65 10.14
CA LEU A 67 -10.59 8.22 9.92
C LEU A 67 -11.80 7.88 9.04
N ALA A 68 -12.95 8.55 9.25
CA ALA A 68 -14.13 8.38 8.42
C ALA A 68 -13.87 8.80 6.97
N LYS A 69 -13.16 9.92 6.76
CA LYS A 69 -12.71 10.37 5.44
C LYS A 69 -11.79 9.34 4.78
N TYR A 70 -10.82 8.82 5.52
CA TYR A 70 -9.88 7.80 5.02
C TYR A 70 -10.61 6.51 4.63
N VAL A 71 -11.51 6.00 5.47
CA VAL A 71 -12.31 4.79 5.16
C VAL A 71 -13.24 5.04 3.98
N THR A 72 -13.85 6.23 3.87
CA THR A 72 -14.68 6.61 2.71
C THR A 72 -13.86 6.67 1.43
N HIS A 73 -12.64 7.20 1.49
CA HIS A 73 -11.70 7.19 0.39
C HIS A 73 -11.38 5.76 -0.05
N ARG A 74 -11.05 4.88 0.91
CA ARG A 74 -10.77 3.46 0.63
C ARG A 74 -11.95 2.78 -0.05
N ARG A 75 -13.18 3.02 0.43
CA ARG A 75 -14.39 2.52 -0.23
C ARG A 75 -14.50 3.02 -1.67
N THR A 76 -14.28 4.31 -1.88
CA THR A 76 -14.33 4.94 -3.21
C THR A 76 -13.33 4.31 -4.16
N ILE A 77 -12.10 4.05 -3.72
CA ILE A 77 -11.08 3.37 -4.52
C ILE A 77 -11.52 1.96 -4.91
N LEU A 78 -12.04 1.15 -3.99
CA LEU A 78 -12.55 -0.19 -4.33
C LEU A 78 -13.69 -0.13 -5.35
N ASP A 79 -14.62 0.82 -5.19
CA ASP A 79 -15.72 1.01 -6.13
C ASP A 79 -15.23 1.46 -7.52
N LEU A 80 -14.19 2.29 -7.59
CA LEU A 80 -13.55 2.70 -8.85
C LEU A 80 -12.82 1.54 -9.54
N ILE A 81 -12.07 0.73 -8.79
CA ILE A 81 -11.38 -0.45 -9.33
C ILE A 81 -12.42 -1.47 -9.84
N LYS A 82 -13.48 -1.71 -9.10
CA LYS A 82 -14.59 -2.58 -9.56
C LYS A 82 -15.24 -2.08 -10.84
N LYS A 83 -15.49 -0.78 -10.92
CA LYS A 83 -16.08 -0.16 -12.11
C LYS A 83 -15.14 -0.27 -13.30
N SER A 84 -13.83 -0.10 -13.10
CA SER A 84 -12.86 -0.17 -14.18
C SER A 84 -12.75 -1.59 -14.72
N LEU A 85 -12.80 -2.63 -13.89
CA LEU A 85 -12.77 -4.04 -14.34
C LEU A 85 -13.96 -4.47 -15.21
N LYS A 86 -15.08 -3.74 -15.18
CA LYS A 86 -16.21 -4.04 -16.08
C LYS A 86 -15.82 -3.72 -17.52
N GLN A 87 -16.19 -4.60 -18.45
CA GLN A 87 -16.04 -4.34 -19.88
C GLN A 87 -16.66 -2.99 -20.24
N VAL A 88 -15.93 -2.18 -20.99
CA VAL A 88 -16.45 -0.89 -21.46
C VAL A 88 -17.57 -1.21 -22.46
N ARG A 89 -18.80 -0.78 -22.14
CA ARG A 89 -20.02 -1.13 -22.89
C ARG A 89 -19.98 -0.73 -24.37
N SER A 90 -19.09 0.18 -24.77
CA SER A 90 -18.99 0.67 -26.14
C SER A 90 -18.08 -0.15 -27.05
N ASP A 91 -17.12 -0.91 -26.51
CA ASP A 91 -16.13 -1.63 -27.32
C ASP A 91 -15.91 -3.10 -26.92
N ASN A 92 -16.60 -3.58 -25.87
CA ASN A 92 -16.46 -4.93 -25.31
C ASN A 92 -15.01 -5.24 -24.85
N LYS A 93 -14.19 -4.22 -24.59
CA LYS A 93 -12.81 -4.37 -24.14
C LYS A 93 -12.69 -4.09 -22.66
N TYR A 94 -11.77 -4.82 -22.04
CA TYR A 94 -11.30 -4.56 -20.70
C TYR A 94 -10.40 -3.32 -20.66
N PRO A 95 -10.38 -2.58 -19.53
CA PRO A 95 -9.47 -1.46 -19.33
C PRO A 95 -8.02 -1.90 -19.51
N PHE A 96 -7.15 -0.93 -19.80
CA PHE A 96 -5.72 -1.18 -19.79
C PHE A 96 -5.22 -1.35 -18.35
N GLU A 97 -4.27 -2.26 -18.19
CA GLU A 97 -3.46 -2.46 -16.97
C GLU A 97 -3.00 -1.13 -16.35
N LYS A 98 -2.59 -0.19 -17.20
CA LYS A 98 -2.20 1.18 -16.86
C LYS A 98 -3.21 1.91 -15.96
N VAL A 99 -4.50 1.70 -16.16
CA VAL A 99 -5.56 2.37 -15.39
C VAL A 99 -5.61 1.81 -13.97
N LEU A 100 -5.56 0.48 -13.84
CA LEU A 100 -5.58 -0.21 -12.55
C LEU A 100 -4.32 0.07 -11.76
N HIS A 101 -3.15 -0.01 -12.41
CA HIS A 101 -1.87 0.35 -11.83
C HIS A 101 -1.95 1.76 -11.21
N LYS A 102 -2.37 2.78 -11.97
CA LYS A 102 -2.50 4.16 -11.45
C LYS A 102 -3.45 4.32 -10.26
N MET A 103 -4.49 3.48 -10.15
CA MET A 103 -5.40 3.50 -8.99
C MET A 103 -4.72 2.95 -7.74
N ILE A 104 -3.83 1.97 -7.89
CA ILE A 104 -3.03 1.40 -6.80
C ILE A 104 -1.89 2.35 -6.44
N PHE A 105 -1.11 2.78 -7.43
CA PHE A 105 0.01 3.70 -7.27
C PHE A 105 0.29 4.50 -8.56
N PRO A 106 0.53 5.82 -8.48
CA PRO A 106 0.90 6.65 -9.63
C PRO A 106 2.23 6.24 -10.32
N MET A 107 2.15 6.00 -11.64
CA MET A 107 3.28 5.61 -12.49
C MET A 107 4.39 6.66 -12.57
N GLY A 108 5.64 6.21 -12.58
CA GLY A 108 6.84 7.04 -12.75
C GLY A 108 7.27 7.81 -11.50
N LEU A 109 6.61 7.56 -10.36
CA LEU A 109 6.81 8.27 -9.10
C LEU A 109 7.34 7.34 -8.02
N THR A 110 7.82 7.93 -6.93
CA THR A 110 8.19 7.23 -5.70
C THR A 110 7.25 7.60 -4.55
N SER A 111 7.27 6.82 -3.48
CA SER A 111 6.50 7.14 -2.27
C SER A 111 6.91 8.46 -1.59
N LYS A 112 8.09 9.02 -1.94
CA LYS A 112 8.54 10.34 -1.48
C LYS A 112 7.96 11.49 -2.30
N ASP A 113 7.43 11.21 -3.49
CA ASP A 113 6.92 12.24 -4.42
C ASP A 113 5.43 12.55 -4.21
N ILE A 114 4.69 11.71 -3.48
CA ILE A 114 3.23 11.79 -3.33
C ILE A 114 2.77 11.56 -1.88
N PHE A 115 1.60 12.09 -1.55
CA PHE A 115 1.00 11.92 -0.23
C PHE A 115 0.57 10.48 0.03
N PHE A 116 0.55 10.08 1.30
CA PHE A 116 0.21 8.72 1.74
C PHE A 116 -1.19 8.28 1.25
N GLU A 117 -2.16 9.19 1.23
CA GLU A 117 -3.53 8.92 0.75
C GLU A 117 -3.60 8.59 -0.74
N GLN A 118 -2.55 8.88 -1.50
CA GLN A 118 -2.45 8.55 -2.92
C GLN A 118 -1.79 7.18 -3.16
N GLN A 119 -1.42 6.47 -2.08
CA GLN A 119 -0.73 5.18 -2.11
C GLN A 119 -1.68 4.06 -1.67
N ASN A 120 -2.41 3.47 -2.62
CA ASN A 120 -3.45 2.47 -2.34
C ASN A 120 -2.92 1.03 -2.26
N MET A 121 -1.70 0.85 -1.72
CA MET A 121 -1.04 -0.46 -1.61
C MET A 121 -1.81 -1.43 -0.72
N TRP A 122 -2.56 -0.90 0.24
CA TRP A 122 -3.46 -1.67 1.10
C TRP A 122 -4.47 -2.51 0.32
N VAL A 123 -4.82 -2.13 -0.93
CA VAL A 123 -5.71 -2.94 -1.78
C VAL A 123 -5.12 -4.33 -2.01
N ILE A 124 -3.79 -4.45 -2.11
CA ILE A 124 -3.09 -5.73 -2.24
C ILE A 124 -2.93 -6.35 -0.85
N ASP A 125 -2.26 -5.66 0.06
CA ASP A 125 -2.03 -6.14 1.43
C ASP A 125 -1.77 -4.92 2.35
N GLU A 126 -2.37 -4.89 3.54
CA GLU A 126 -2.19 -3.78 4.50
C GLU A 126 -0.72 -3.60 4.89
N ARG A 127 0.04 -4.70 4.92
CA ARG A 127 1.47 -4.68 5.28
C ARG A 127 2.28 -3.83 4.32
N LEU A 128 1.79 -3.64 3.09
CA LEU A 128 2.49 -2.86 2.08
C LEU A 128 2.45 -1.35 2.33
N CYS A 129 1.61 -0.88 3.26
CA CYS A 129 1.59 0.51 3.68
C CYS A 129 2.82 0.93 4.49
N TYR A 130 3.56 -0.03 5.05
CA TYR A 130 4.69 0.23 5.95
C TYR A 130 6.06 0.19 5.25
N HIS A 131 6.08 0.43 3.95
CA HIS A 131 7.32 0.40 3.17
C HIS A 131 8.22 1.60 3.52
N THR A 132 9.53 1.40 3.44
CA THR A 132 10.53 2.46 3.59
C THR A 132 10.63 3.30 2.32
N LEU A 133 10.61 2.64 1.16
CA LEU A 133 10.63 3.27 -0.15
C LEU A 133 9.81 2.43 -1.13
N LEU A 134 9.01 3.08 -1.97
CA LEU A 134 8.31 2.43 -3.07
C LEU A 134 8.56 3.22 -4.35
N THR A 135 8.75 2.51 -5.46
CA THR A 135 8.95 3.05 -6.79
C THR A 135 7.98 2.38 -7.77
N SER A 136 7.48 3.14 -8.73
CA SER A 136 6.57 2.65 -9.76
C SER A 136 7.06 3.04 -11.16
N ASP A 137 7.11 2.08 -12.08
CA ASP A 137 7.66 2.19 -13.44
C ASP A 137 9.04 2.87 -13.49
N LYS A 138 9.90 2.55 -12.51
CA LYS A 138 11.27 3.04 -12.50
C LYS A 138 12.23 1.91 -12.82
N LYS A 139 13.20 2.20 -13.68
CA LYS A 139 14.26 1.23 -14.00
C LYS A 139 14.99 0.91 -12.71
N LEU A 140 15.27 -0.37 -12.45
CA LEU A 140 15.99 -0.75 -11.23
C LEU A 140 17.31 0.01 -11.07
N LYS A 141 18.03 0.27 -12.17
CA LYS A 141 19.29 1.04 -12.16
C LYS A 141 19.17 2.51 -11.76
N SER A 142 17.95 3.05 -11.74
CA SER A 142 17.65 4.43 -11.36
C SER A 142 17.24 4.57 -9.90
N ILE A 143 17.15 3.44 -9.18
CA ILE A 143 16.83 3.41 -7.76
C ILE A 143 18.16 3.56 -7.00
N ASP A 144 18.24 4.58 -6.17
CA ASP A 144 19.39 4.82 -5.31
C ASP A 144 19.66 3.57 -4.45
N GLY A 145 20.92 3.13 -4.41
CA GLY A 145 21.34 1.91 -3.71
C GLY A 145 21.37 0.63 -4.56
N LEU A 146 20.83 0.62 -5.79
CA LEU A 146 20.92 -0.53 -6.71
C LEU A 146 21.89 -0.24 -7.87
N GLN A 147 23.03 -0.93 -7.88
CA GLN A 147 24.02 -0.86 -8.97
C GLN A 147 24.07 -2.16 -9.79
N GLY A 148 24.25 -2.05 -11.12
CA GLY A 148 24.46 -3.20 -12.00
C GLY A 148 23.19 -3.96 -12.42
N THR A 149 22.01 -3.36 -12.25
CA THR A 149 20.71 -3.95 -12.65
C THR A 149 20.33 -3.56 -14.08
N SER A 150 19.36 -4.26 -14.68
CA SER A 150 18.93 -4.01 -16.05
C SER A 150 18.17 -2.69 -16.22
N GLY A 151 17.90 -2.31 -17.47
CA GLY A 151 17.04 -1.16 -17.80
C GLY A 151 15.55 -1.45 -17.82
N ARG A 152 15.10 -2.60 -17.31
CA ARG A 152 13.68 -2.97 -17.28
C ARG A 152 13.00 -2.45 -16.01
N GLU A 153 11.71 -2.16 -16.13
CA GLU A 153 10.89 -1.49 -15.13
C GLU A 153 9.92 -2.53 -14.54
N PRO A 154 9.93 -2.80 -13.22
CA PRO A 154 8.79 -3.40 -12.56
C PRO A 154 7.65 -2.38 -12.46
N ASP A 155 6.41 -2.85 -12.48
CA ASP A 155 5.25 -1.94 -12.29
C ASP A 155 5.34 -1.27 -10.92
N VAL A 156 5.56 -2.05 -9.85
CA VAL A 156 5.86 -1.53 -8.52
C VAL A 156 6.97 -2.33 -7.86
N CYS A 157 7.94 -1.63 -7.27
CA CYS A 157 8.99 -2.20 -6.43
C CYS A 157 9.04 -1.47 -5.09
N SER A 158 8.87 -2.22 -4.01
CA SER A 158 8.80 -1.70 -2.65
C SER A 158 9.87 -2.32 -1.77
N PHE A 159 10.55 -1.48 -0.99
CA PHE A 159 11.63 -1.83 -0.09
C PHE A 159 11.20 -1.59 1.35
N PHE A 160 11.46 -2.58 2.19
CA PHE A 160 11.20 -2.58 3.62
C PHE A 160 12.54 -2.80 4.29
N TYR A 161 13.22 -1.69 4.58
CA TYR A 161 14.44 -1.70 5.38
C TYR A 161 14.04 -1.43 6.84
N ASP A 162 14.70 -2.12 7.78
CA ASP A 162 14.57 -1.88 9.22
C ASP A 162 13.15 -1.99 9.80
N THR A 163 12.25 -2.73 9.13
CA THR A 163 10.91 -2.99 9.66
C THR A 163 10.93 -4.28 10.48
N PRO A 164 10.84 -4.23 11.82
CA PRO A 164 10.84 -5.44 12.64
C PRO A 164 9.54 -6.21 12.40
N ILE A 165 9.59 -7.20 11.51
CA ILE A 165 8.49 -8.15 11.35
C ILE A 165 8.62 -9.19 12.45
N GLY A 166 8.19 -8.83 13.67
CA GLY A 166 8.00 -9.73 14.81
C GLY A 166 9.27 -10.39 15.37
N VAL A 167 9.69 -9.92 16.55
CA VAL A 167 10.69 -10.55 17.45
C VAL A 167 12.08 -10.73 16.84
N ARG A 168 12.89 -9.65 16.76
CA ARG A 168 14.36 -9.79 16.62
C ARG A 168 15.14 -8.51 16.96
N GLU A 169 16.40 -8.71 17.35
CA GLU A 169 17.35 -7.68 17.80
C GLU A 169 17.83 -6.75 16.65
N PRO A 170 18.22 -5.49 16.93
CA PRO A 170 18.57 -4.45 15.94
C PRO A 170 19.80 -4.73 15.07
N GLU A 171 20.65 -5.69 15.43
CA GLU A 171 21.93 -5.95 14.75
C GLU A 171 21.79 -6.83 13.49
N ASP A 172 20.59 -7.34 13.22
CA ASP A 172 20.27 -8.12 12.03
C ASP A 172 19.59 -7.22 10.98
N SER A 173 20.37 -6.64 10.05
CA SER A 173 19.85 -5.90 8.90
C SER A 173 19.05 -6.83 7.98
N THR A 174 17.77 -7.04 8.29
CA THR A 174 16.84 -7.85 7.50
C THR A 174 15.93 -6.93 6.71
N GLY A 175 15.89 -7.14 5.40
CA GLY A 175 15.06 -6.38 4.48
C GLY A 175 13.94 -7.24 3.90
N ALA A 176 12.93 -6.60 3.34
CA ALA A 176 12.06 -7.24 2.38
C ALA A 176 11.96 -6.41 1.10
N ILE A 177 11.89 -7.11 -0.02
CA ILE A 177 11.67 -6.55 -1.33
C ILE A 177 10.38 -7.15 -1.86
N VAL A 178 9.45 -6.27 -2.21
CA VAL A 178 8.19 -6.64 -2.82
C VAL A 178 8.20 -6.17 -4.27
N ILE A 179 7.88 -7.08 -5.19
CA ILE A 179 7.68 -6.75 -6.59
C ILE A 179 6.25 -7.11 -6.96
N ILE A 180 5.55 -6.15 -7.55
CA ILE A 180 4.19 -6.32 -8.01
C ILE A 180 4.17 -6.09 -9.50
N GLU A 181 3.50 -6.99 -10.21
CA GLU A 181 3.26 -6.96 -11.64
C GLU A 181 1.77 -7.08 -11.89
N PHE A 182 1.20 -6.14 -12.62
CA PHE A 182 -0.17 -6.20 -13.10
C PHE A 182 -0.18 -6.82 -14.49
N LYS A 183 -1.27 -7.49 -14.82
CA LYS A 183 -1.55 -7.86 -16.22
C LYS A 183 -2.92 -7.37 -16.61
N ARG A 184 -3.07 -7.02 -17.88
CA ARG A 184 -4.37 -6.58 -18.43
C ARG A 184 -5.50 -7.56 -18.05
N PRO A 185 -6.63 -7.06 -17.50
CA PRO A 185 -7.81 -7.88 -17.26
C PRO A 185 -8.31 -8.57 -18.53
N GLY A 186 -8.80 -9.79 -18.38
CA GLY A 186 -9.27 -10.65 -19.47
C GLY A 186 -8.17 -11.18 -20.42
N ARG A 187 -6.89 -10.89 -20.15
CA ARG A 187 -5.78 -11.40 -20.98
C ARG A 187 -5.76 -12.93 -20.96
N ASN A 188 -5.78 -13.56 -22.14
CA ASN A 188 -5.85 -15.02 -22.28
C ASN A 188 -4.93 -15.54 -23.40
N ASP A 189 -3.76 -14.94 -23.59
CA ASP A 189 -2.79 -15.28 -24.62
C ASP A 189 -1.41 -15.67 -24.04
N TYR A 190 -1.40 -16.18 -22.80
CA TYR A 190 -0.16 -16.55 -22.12
C TYR A 190 0.48 -17.80 -22.73
N LYS A 191 1.71 -17.65 -23.24
CA LYS A 191 2.52 -18.74 -23.80
C LYS A 191 3.55 -19.29 -22.81
N THR A 192 3.91 -18.49 -21.81
CA THR A 192 4.92 -18.78 -20.79
C THR A 192 4.43 -18.24 -19.45
N ASP A 193 5.04 -18.72 -18.36
CA ASP A 193 4.81 -18.22 -17.00
C ASP A 193 5.10 -16.70 -16.92
N PRO A 194 4.07 -15.85 -16.73
CA PRO A 194 4.25 -14.40 -16.65
C PRO A 194 4.98 -13.95 -15.37
N ALA A 195 4.95 -14.74 -14.29
CA ALA A 195 5.64 -14.42 -13.05
C ALA A 195 7.16 -14.69 -13.12
N GLN A 196 7.67 -15.24 -14.22
CA GLN A 196 9.11 -15.22 -14.50
C GLN A 196 9.69 -13.80 -14.53
N GLN A 197 8.90 -12.79 -14.88
CA GLN A 197 9.33 -11.39 -14.85
C GLN A 197 9.70 -10.96 -13.42
N ILE A 198 8.88 -11.34 -12.44
CA ILE A 198 9.13 -11.10 -11.01
C ILE A 198 10.40 -11.82 -10.55
N ILE A 199 10.54 -13.10 -10.88
CA ILE A 199 11.71 -13.90 -10.52
C ILE A 199 12.98 -13.29 -11.08
N GLN A 200 12.96 -12.87 -12.35
CA GLN A 200 14.11 -12.23 -12.99
C GLN A 200 14.56 -10.99 -12.20
N ARG A 201 13.62 -10.17 -11.73
CA ARG A 201 13.94 -8.98 -10.94
C ARG A 201 14.50 -9.32 -9.56
N PHE A 202 13.99 -10.36 -8.89
CA PHE A 202 14.61 -10.84 -7.65
C PHE A 202 16.05 -11.27 -7.86
N VAL A 203 16.34 -11.99 -8.94
CA VAL A 203 17.72 -12.39 -9.29
C VAL A 203 18.59 -11.16 -9.56
N GLU A 204 18.10 -10.19 -10.33
CA GLU A 204 18.82 -8.94 -10.61
C GLU A 204 19.15 -8.17 -9.33
N ILE A 205 18.19 -8.03 -8.41
CA ILE A 205 18.43 -7.32 -7.15
C ILE A 205 19.38 -8.10 -6.24
N ASN A 206 19.23 -9.42 -6.15
CA ASN A 206 20.12 -10.25 -5.35
C ASN A 206 21.57 -10.25 -5.85
N GLN A 207 21.78 -10.07 -7.16
CA GLN A 207 23.11 -9.93 -7.76
C GLN A 207 23.66 -8.51 -7.68
N SER A 208 22.81 -7.51 -7.42
CA SER A 208 23.23 -6.13 -7.26
C SER A 208 23.93 -5.92 -5.91
N LYS A 209 24.90 -5.01 -5.86
CA LYS A 209 25.43 -4.49 -4.59
C LYS A 209 24.37 -3.56 -4.01
N ALA A 210 23.43 -4.11 -3.23
CA ALA A 210 22.39 -3.33 -2.58
C ALA A 210 22.97 -2.57 -1.39
N SER A 211 22.88 -1.24 -1.43
CA SER A 211 23.05 -0.37 -0.26
C SER A 211 21.69 0.16 0.17
N ASP A 212 21.51 0.43 1.47
CA ASP A 212 20.32 1.10 1.99
C ASP A 212 20.22 2.55 1.50
N ILE A 213 19.15 3.23 1.89
CA ILE A 213 18.88 4.63 1.48
C ILE A 213 19.95 5.62 1.95
N ASP A 214 20.76 5.24 2.96
CA ASP A 214 21.84 6.03 3.54
C ASP A 214 23.23 5.58 3.03
N GLY A 215 23.25 4.64 2.07
CA GLY A 215 24.47 4.14 1.43
C GLY A 215 25.20 3.03 2.19
N ARG A 216 24.65 2.50 3.29
CA ARG A 216 25.25 1.36 3.99
C ARG A 216 25.02 0.08 3.22
N PRO A 217 26.04 -0.81 3.09
CA PRO A 217 25.85 -2.11 2.46
C PRO A 217 24.78 -2.93 3.19
N ILE A 218 23.82 -3.48 2.44
CA ILE A 218 22.83 -4.42 2.97
C ILE A 218 23.40 -5.84 2.84
N ASN A 219 23.28 -6.65 3.89
CA ASN A 219 23.59 -8.08 3.79
C ASN A 219 22.50 -8.79 2.96
N PRO A 220 22.82 -9.30 1.75
CA PRO A 220 21.82 -9.93 0.87
C PRO A 220 21.24 -11.22 1.46
N THR A 221 21.95 -11.87 2.39
CA THR A 221 21.53 -13.12 3.05
C THR A 221 20.27 -12.92 3.92
N GLY A 222 19.98 -11.68 4.34
CA GLY A 222 18.83 -11.33 5.18
C GLY A 222 17.61 -10.78 4.42
N ILE A 223 17.67 -10.71 3.07
CA ILE A 223 16.60 -10.13 2.26
C ILE A 223 15.52 -11.17 1.94
N ARG A 224 14.28 -10.83 2.25
CA ARG A 224 13.09 -11.59 1.86
C ARG A 224 12.50 -11.05 0.57
N TYR A 225 12.00 -11.92 -0.30
CA TYR A 225 11.44 -11.54 -1.60
C TYR A 225 9.98 -11.97 -1.70
N PHE A 226 9.09 -11.00 -1.94
CA PHE A 226 7.66 -11.25 -2.08
C PHE A 226 7.18 -10.76 -3.45
N GLY A 227 6.60 -11.66 -4.22
CA GLY A 227 6.11 -11.36 -5.56
C GLY A 227 4.60 -11.40 -5.62
N TYR A 228 3.98 -10.41 -6.24
CA TYR A 228 2.56 -10.44 -6.56
C TYR A 228 2.37 -10.28 -8.07
N LEU A 229 1.69 -11.25 -8.69
CA LEU A 229 1.15 -11.08 -10.03
C LEU A 229 -0.37 -10.91 -9.92
N VAL A 230 -0.88 -9.75 -10.31
CA VAL A 230 -2.32 -9.45 -10.28
C VAL A 230 -2.89 -9.59 -11.69
N ALA A 231 -3.74 -10.60 -11.90
CA ALA A 231 -4.27 -10.93 -13.23
C ALA A 231 -5.54 -11.78 -13.14
N ASP A 232 -6.45 -11.65 -14.11
CA ASP A 232 -7.58 -12.57 -14.22
C ASP A 232 -7.10 -13.99 -14.55
N LEU A 233 -7.65 -14.98 -13.85
CA LEU A 233 -7.31 -16.40 -14.00
C LEU A 233 -7.97 -17.02 -15.23
N THR A 234 -7.56 -16.54 -16.40
CA THR A 234 -8.02 -17.06 -17.70
C THR A 234 -7.44 -18.45 -17.98
N PRO A 235 -8.03 -19.25 -18.89
CA PRO A 235 -7.58 -20.62 -19.16
C PRO A 235 -6.08 -20.74 -19.45
N THR A 236 -5.51 -19.84 -20.25
CA THR A 236 -4.08 -19.86 -20.57
C THR A 236 -3.22 -19.50 -19.37
N LEU A 237 -3.67 -18.61 -18.47
CA LEU A 237 -2.93 -18.32 -17.23
C LEU A 237 -2.95 -19.52 -16.28
N LYS A 238 -4.14 -20.10 -16.04
CA LYS A 238 -4.30 -21.28 -15.18
C LYS A 238 -3.39 -22.42 -15.63
N PHE A 239 -3.37 -22.69 -16.93
CA PHE A 239 -2.48 -23.69 -17.54
C PHE A 239 -0.99 -23.43 -17.22
N GLN A 240 -0.53 -22.18 -17.28
CA GLN A 240 0.86 -21.85 -16.93
C GLN A 240 1.13 -22.03 -15.42
N MET A 241 0.15 -21.75 -14.56
CA MET A 241 0.32 -21.82 -13.10
C MET A 241 0.28 -23.26 -12.57
N GLU A 242 -0.61 -24.11 -13.09
CA GLU A 242 -0.78 -25.51 -12.65
C GLU A 242 0.51 -26.34 -12.71
N MET A 243 1.45 -25.96 -13.57
CA MET A 243 2.72 -26.66 -13.72
C MET A 243 3.69 -26.48 -12.55
N ASN A 244 3.68 -25.30 -11.90
CA ASN A 244 4.76 -24.90 -10.96
C ASN A 244 4.26 -24.18 -9.70
N TYR A 245 2.95 -24.04 -9.53
CA TYR A 245 2.34 -23.32 -8.41
C TYR A 245 1.26 -24.15 -7.75
N HIS A 246 1.02 -23.88 -6.47
CA HIS A 246 -0.08 -24.46 -5.72
C HIS A 246 -1.31 -23.55 -5.82
N PRO A 247 -2.51 -24.08 -6.10
CA PRO A 247 -3.72 -23.28 -6.08
C PRO A 247 -4.04 -22.82 -4.65
N SER A 248 -4.61 -21.63 -4.52
CA SER A 248 -5.22 -21.19 -3.27
C SER A 248 -6.49 -22.01 -2.98
N ILE A 249 -6.87 -22.10 -1.70
CA ILE A 249 -8.02 -22.90 -1.27
C ILE A 249 -9.36 -22.42 -1.85
N ASP A 250 -9.47 -21.11 -2.11
CA ASP A 250 -10.65 -20.49 -2.72
C ASP A 250 -10.68 -20.61 -4.24
N GLY A 251 -9.61 -21.15 -4.87
CA GLY A 251 -9.49 -21.30 -6.31
C GLY A 251 -9.27 -19.98 -7.07
N GLU A 252 -9.08 -18.88 -6.34
CA GLU A 252 -8.98 -17.51 -6.86
C GLU A 252 -7.53 -16.98 -6.89
N GLY A 253 -6.57 -17.88 -6.78
CA GLY A 253 -5.15 -17.57 -6.87
C GLY A 253 -4.26 -18.80 -6.91
N TYR A 254 -2.97 -18.54 -7.01
CA TYR A 254 -1.91 -19.54 -6.93
C TYR A 254 -0.75 -18.99 -6.12
N PHE A 255 0.09 -19.85 -5.55
CA PHE A 255 1.31 -19.42 -4.87
C PHE A 255 2.43 -20.44 -5.02
N LYS A 256 3.67 -19.96 -4.91
CA LYS A 256 4.85 -20.82 -4.79
C LYS A 256 5.87 -20.19 -3.87
N THR A 257 6.56 -21.01 -3.09
CA THR A 257 7.72 -20.57 -2.31
C THR A 257 8.94 -20.46 -3.24
N LEU A 258 9.83 -19.52 -2.93
CA LEU A 258 11.10 -19.44 -3.65
C LEU A 258 12.01 -20.60 -3.22
N PRO A 259 12.82 -21.19 -4.13
CA PRO A 259 13.67 -22.34 -3.82
C PRO A 259 14.63 -22.13 -2.64
N GLY A 260 15.07 -20.89 -2.41
CA GLY A 260 15.95 -20.52 -1.29
C GLY A 260 15.23 -20.35 0.06
N GLY A 261 13.90 -20.53 0.12
CA GLY A 261 13.10 -20.38 1.34
C GLY A 261 12.95 -18.94 1.84
N ASN A 262 13.55 -17.96 1.13
CA ASN A 262 13.57 -16.56 1.51
C ASN A 262 12.41 -15.75 0.93
N GLY A 263 11.30 -16.37 0.57
CA GLY A 263 10.19 -15.66 -0.05
C GLY A 263 9.16 -16.52 -0.76
N TYR A 264 8.18 -15.84 -1.37
CA TYR A 264 7.14 -16.48 -2.18
C TYR A 264 6.68 -15.57 -3.32
N ILE A 265 6.01 -16.17 -4.30
CA ILE A 265 5.26 -15.47 -5.33
C ILE A 265 3.81 -15.90 -5.22
N GLU A 266 2.91 -14.92 -5.19
CA GLU A 266 1.47 -15.10 -5.17
C GLU A 266 0.87 -14.53 -6.47
N ILE A 267 -0.07 -15.27 -7.02
CA ILE A 267 -0.85 -14.93 -8.20
C ILE A 267 -2.26 -14.69 -7.69
N VAL A 268 -2.76 -13.47 -7.83
CA VAL A 268 -4.02 -13.04 -7.21
C VAL A 268 -4.95 -12.59 -8.32
N SER A 269 -6.15 -13.18 -8.39
CA SER A 269 -7.19 -12.71 -9.31
C SER A 269 -7.61 -11.28 -8.96
N TYR A 270 -8.01 -10.47 -9.94
CA TYR A 270 -8.55 -9.14 -9.63
C TYR A 270 -9.80 -9.24 -8.74
N ASP A 271 -10.62 -10.26 -8.94
CA ASP A 271 -11.79 -10.54 -8.11
C ASP A 271 -11.40 -10.87 -6.66
N LYS A 272 -10.36 -11.69 -6.46
CA LYS A 272 -9.80 -11.99 -5.12
C LYS A 272 -9.28 -10.75 -4.45
N LEU A 273 -8.43 -9.99 -5.16
CA LEU A 273 -7.81 -8.77 -4.68
C LEU A 273 -8.86 -7.83 -4.07
N ILE A 274 -9.92 -7.57 -4.83
CA ILE A 274 -11.00 -6.70 -4.38
C ILE A 274 -11.81 -7.33 -3.25
N THR A 275 -12.16 -8.60 -3.37
CA THR A 275 -12.98 -9.29 -2.37
C THR A 275 -12.28 -9.30 -1.01
N ASP A 276 -10.98 -9.59 -0.98
CA ASP A 276 -10.20 -9.63 0.25
C ASP A 276 -9.96 -8.23 0.80
N ALA A 277 -9.76 -7.22 -0.05
CA ALA A 277 -9.73 -5.82 0.38
C ALA A 277 -11.07 -5.36 0.98
N GLU A 278 -12.22 -5.73 0.38
CA GLU A 278 -13.54 -5.42 0.94
C GLU A 278 -13.76 -6.12 2.28
N ARG A 279 -13.39 -7.39 2.40
CA ARG A 279 -13.51 -8.15 3.66
C ARG A 279 -12.69 -7.51 4.78
N ARG A 280 -11.44 -7.13 4.50
CA ARG A 280 -10.57 -6.43 5.47
C ARG A 280 -11.17 -5.11 5.97
N ASN A 281 -11.88 -4.40 5.10
CA ASN A 281 -12.48 -3.11 5.44
C ASN A 281 -13.95 -3.18 5.89
N ARG A 282 -14.56 -4.38 5.89
CA ARG A 282 -16.00 -4.56 6.08
C ARG A 282 -16.51 -3.91 7.35
N ILE A 283 -15.85 -4.16 8.47
CA ILE A 283 -16.27 -3.60 9.76
C ILE A 283 -16.19 -2.08 9.79
N LEU A 284 -15.20 -1.48 9.11
CA LEU A 284 -15.05 -0.04 9.03
C LEU A 284 -16.18 0.59 8.18
N PHE A 285 -16.54 -0.05 7.07
CA PHE A 285 -17.67 0.37 6.25
C PHE A 285 -19.00 0.29 7.00
N GLU A 286 -19.23 -0.82 7.73
CA GLU A 286 -20.45 -1.00 8.53
C GLU A 286 -20.55 0.06 9.64
N ARG A 287 -19.45 0.35 10.34
CA ARG A 287 -19.42 1.36 11.41
C ARG A 287 -19.71 2.78 10.92
N LEU A 288 -19.40 3.09 9.65
CA LEU A 288 -19.65 4.39 9.04
C LEU A 288 -20.95 4.44 8.23
N GLY A 289 -21.74 3.36 8.21
CA GLY A 289 -22.97 3.29 7.42
C GLY A 289 -22.74 3.27 5.90
N LEU A 290 -21.54 2.92 5.43
CA LEU A 290 -21.15 2.87 4.02
C LEU A 290 -21.58 1.53 3.36
N HIS A 291 -22.82 1.12 3.56
CA HIS A 291 -23.35 -0.12 2.99
C HIS A 291 -23.48 -0.05 1.45
N LYS A 292 -23.41 -1.19 0.77
CA LYS A 292 -23.84 -1.28 -0.63
C LYS A 292 -25.35 -1.03 -0.68
N TYR A 293 -25.78 -0.02 -1.44
CA TYR A 293 -27.10 0.00 -2.06
C TYR A 293 -27.09 -0.89 -3.29
#